data_AF-A0A924QAW0-F1
#
_entry.id   AF-A0A924QAW0-F1
#
_cell.length_a   1.000
_cell.length_b   1.000
_cell.length_c   1.000
_cell.angle_alpha   90.00
_cell.angle_beta   90.00
_cell.angle_gamma   90.00
#
_symmetry.space_group_name_H-M   'P 1'
#
loop_
_entity.id
_entity.type
_entity.pdbx_description
1 polymer ?
#
loop_
_entity_poly.entity_id
_entity_poly.type
_entity_poly.pdbx_seq_one_letter_code
_entity_poly.pdbx_strand_id
1 'polypeptide(L)'
;MVKLMAIVVLLTTLTGCFPYATSYVHLDAPGITHDAGCAGPPVLATFEAKGARFAVTLEPRWTSGSSAGFLRVRAPQEMDVSIPDAIGYLTPNELAPIRFELRRVEPWEERFGRQILKRQGVLEHRFEFSTLPPIAFSGTLQLPTIYLDGLAVDSPSFKFDRRSYAGIAPLNC
;
A
#
# COMPACT_ATOMS: atom_id res chain seq x y z
N MET A 1 -54.33 -10.09 -16.96
CA MET A 1 -53.30 -10.01 -15.89
C MET A 1 -52.14 -10.93 -16.28
N VAL A 2 -50.93 -10.62 -15.82
CA VAL A 2 -49.67 -11.38 -16.03
C VAL A 2 -48.92 -11.07 -17.34
N LYS A 3 -48.35 -9.87 -17.48
CA LYS A 3 -47.26 -9.61 -18.44
C LYS A 3 -46.23 -8.55 -17.98
N LEU A 4 -46.19 -8.23 -16.70
CA LEU A 4 -45.35 -7.15 -16.15
C LEU A 4 -44.39 -7.58 -15.03
N MET A 5 -44.25 -8.88 -14.75
CA MET A 5 -43.43 -9.36 -13.61
C MET A 5 -42.10 -10.02 -13.99
N ALA A 6 -41.81 -10.25 -15.27
CA ALA A 6 -40.59 -10.96 -15.67
C ALA A 6 -39.37 -10.02 -15.88
N ILE A 7 -39.58 -8.72 -16.09
CA ILE A 7 -38.49 -7.77 -16.43
C ILE A 7 -37.85 -7.14 -15.18
N VAL A 8 -38.55 -7.12 -14.04
CA VAL A 8 -38.03 -6.48 -12.82
C VAL A 8 -37.02 -7.37 -12.07
N VAL A 9 -36.99 -8.68 -12.34
CA VAL A 9 -36.05 -9.60 -11.68
C VAL A 9 -34.65 -9.58 -12.33
N LEU A 10 -34.55 -9.26 -13.63
CA LEU A 10 -33.26 -9.23 -14.33
C LEU A 10 -32.40 -7.98 -14.04
N LEU A 11 -32.99 -6.93 -13.45
CA LEU A 11 -32.30 -5.68 -13.10
C LEU A 11 -31.74 -5.65 -11.68
N THR A 12 -31.95 -6.72 -10.89
CA THR A 12 -31.45 -6.80 -9.50
C THR A 12 -30.17 -7.65 -9.35
N THR A 13 -29.66 -8.25 -10.43
CA THR A 13 -28.48 -9.14 -10.38
C THR A 13 -27.17 -8.51 -10.87
N LEU A 14 -27.11 -7.18 -11.05
CA LEU A 14 -25.86 -6.47 -11.35
C LEU A 14 -25.01 -6.15 -10.09
N THR A 15 -25.34 -6.76 -8.96
CA THR A 15 -24.40 -6.97 -7.84
C THR A 15 -23.59 -8.26 -8.05
N GLY A 16 -23.03 -8.41 -9.24
CA GLY A 16 -22.17 -9.53 -9.59
C GLY A 16 -20.93 -9.54 -8.68
N CYS A 17 -20.79 -10.63 -7.95
CA CYS A 17 -19.62 -10.95 -7.15
C CYS A 17 -18.80 -11.94 -7.97
N PHE A 18 -17.63 -11.54 -8.48
CA PHE A 18 -16.81 -12.43 -9.30
C PHE A 18 -15.72 -13.09 -8.44
N PRO A 19 -15.67 -14.43 -8.38
CA PRO A 19 -14.56 -15.11 -7.74
C PRO A 19 -13.29 -14.89 -8.56
N TYR A 20 -12.18 -14.65 -7.89
CA TYR A 20 -10.88 -14.50 -8.53
C TYR A 20 -9.79 -15.10 -7.63
N ALA A 21 -8.68 -15.47 -8.27
CA ALA A 21 -7.47 -15.90 -7.58
C ALA A 21 -6.30 -15.05 -8.08
N THR A 22 -5.41 -14.67 -7.16
CA THR A 22 -4.21 -13.88 -7.45
C THR A 22 -3.08 -14.28 -6.50
N SER A 23 -1.90 -13.72 -6.72
CA SER A 23 -0.81 -13.75 -5.74
C SER A 23 -0.42 -12.33 -5.35
N TYR A 24 0.09 -12.16 -4.14
CA TYR A 24 0.53 -10.86 -3.65
C TYR A 24 1.72 -11.01 -2.71
N VAL A 25 2.52 -9.95 -2.58
CA VAL A 25 3.57 -9.85 -1.55
C VAL A 25 2.93 -9.44 -0.23
N HIS A 26 2.92 -10.36 0.73
CA HIS A 26 2.52 -10.07 2.10
C HIS A 26 3.70 -9.50 2.87
N LEU A 27 3.43 -8.51 3.73
CA LEU A 27 4.41 -7.89 4.64
C LEU A 27 3.98 -8.17 6.08
N ASP A 28 4.86 -8.67 6.93
CA ASP A 28 4.58 -8.95 8.34
C ASP A 28 5.66 -8.35 9.26
N ALA A 29 5.24 -7.71 10.35
CA ALA A 29 6.14 -7.17 11.36
C ALA A 29 5.39 -6.88 12.68
N PRO A 30 6.09 -6.76 13.82
CA PRO A 30 5.45 -6.37 15.08
C PRO A 30 4.78 -4.99 14.97
N GLY A 31 3.54 -4.88 15.47
CA GLY A 31 2.82 -3.61 15.58
C GLY A 31 2.22 -3.06 14.29
N ILE A 32 2.20 -3.86 13.21
CA ILE A 32 1.52 -3.47 11.97
C ILE A 32 0.05 -3.89 11.97
N THR A 33 -0.73 -3.25 11.11
CA THR A 33 -2.07 -3.68 10.70
C THR A 33 -2.11 -3.82 9.19
N HIS A 34 -2.89 -4.77 8.70
CA HIS A 34 -3.07 -4.99 7.27
C HIS A 34 -4.35 -4.33 6.78
N ASP A 35 -4.25 -3.65 5.64
CA ASP A 35 -5.39 -3.10 4.93
C ASP A 35 -5.55 -3.84 3.60
N ALA A 36 -6.78 -4.30 3.37
CA ALA A 36 -7.22 -4.80 2.08
C ALA A 36 -8.03 -3.68 1.44
N GLY A 37 -7.70 -3.35 0.18
CA GLY A 37 -8.58 -2.51 -0.63
C GLY A 37 -9.94 -3.19 -0.82
N CYS A 38 -10.75 -2.71 -1.75
CA CYS A 38 -12.07 -3.27 -2.01
C CYS A 38 -12.07 -4.81 -2.24
N ALA A 39 -12.32 -5.59 -1.19
CA ALA A 39 -12.26 -7.06 -1.14
C ALA A 39 -10.96 -7.70 -1.70
N GLY A 40 -9.86 -6.93 -1.68
CA GLY A 40 -8.55 -7.30 -2.22
C GLY A 40 -7.69 -8.15 -1.26
N PRO A 41 -6.55 -8.69 -1.74
CA PRO A 41 -5.53 -9.20 -0.82
C PRO A 41 -5.02 -8.09 0.12
N PRO A 42 -4.59 -8.44 1.34
CA PRO A 42 -4.05 -7.50 2.32
C PRO A 42 -2.60 -7.10 1.95
N VAL A 43 -2.44 -6.29 0.90
CA VAL A 43 -1.12 -5.91 0.35
C VAL A 43 -0.47 -4.72 1.05
N LEU A 44 -1.21 -4.02 1.92
CA LEU A 44 -0.75 -2.80 2.58
C LEU A 44 -0.53 -3.06 4.06
N ALA A 45 0.72 -2.97 4.51
CA ALA A 45 1.09 -2.97 5.92
C ALA A 45 1.12 -1.52 6.43
N THR A 46 0.42 -1.24 7.53
CA THR A 46 0.39 0.09 8.13
C THR A 46 0.82 0.05 9.58
N PHE A 47 1.57 1.07 10.01
CA PHE A 47 2.01 1.25 11.39
C PHE A 47 1.99 2.74 11.73
N GLU A 48 1.94 3.06 13.03
CA GLU A 48 1.95 4.43 13.51
C GLU A 48 3.19 4.69 14.35
N ALA A 49 3.83 5.83 14.13
CA ALA A 49 4.96 6.25 14.92
C ALA A 49 4.96 7.78 15.02
N LYS A 50 5.13 8.29 16.24
CA LYS A 50 5.28 9.73 16.54
C LYS A 50 4.19 10.61 15.91
N GLY A 51 2.94 10.14 15.90
CA GLY A 51 1.80 10.90 15.37
C GLY A 51 1.67 10.89 13.84
N ALA A 52 2.53 10.17 13.12
CA ALA A 52 2.38 9.90 11.70
C ALA A 52 1.96 8.45 11.44
N ARG A 53 1.16 8.25 10.39
CA ARG A 53 0.76 6.94 9.90
C ARG A 53 1.55 6.57 8.65
N PHE A 54 2.19 5.42 8.71
CA PHE A 54 2.99 4.86 7.65
C PHE A 54 2.22 3.73 6.97
N ALA A 55 2.39 3.61 5.67
CA ALA A 55 1.75 2.60 4.85
C ALA A 55 2.76 2.11 3.82
N VAL A 56 3.00 0.80 3.80
CA VAL A 56 4.06 0.16 3.02
C VAL A 56 3.46 -0.96 2.19
N THR A 57 3.87 -1.03 0.93
CA THR A 57 3.59 -2.19 0.08
C THR A 57 4.76 -2.46 -0.84
N LEU A 58 5.02 -3.74 -1.09
CA LEU A 58 5.94 -4.22 -2.11
C LEU A 58 5.21 -4.63 -3.41
N GLU A 59 3.87 -4.62 -3.41
CA GLU A 59 3.09 -5.00 -4.58
C GLU A 59 3.00 -3.82 -5.57
N PRO A 60 3.55 -3.95 -6.79
CA PRO A 60 3.42 -2.90 -7.79
C PRO A 60 1.97 -2.78 -8.27
N ARG A 61 1.58 -1.61 -8.78
CA ARG A 61 0.24 -1.36 -9.36
C ARG A 61 -0.94 -1.56 -8.42
N TRP A 62 -0.69 -1.61 -7.11
CA TRP A 62 -1.78 -1.65 -6.12
C TRP A 62 -2.65 -0.39 -6.17
N THR A 63 -2.04 0.78 -6.33
CA THR A 63 -2.77 2.01 -6.60
C THR A 63 -2.65 2.34 -8.08
N SER A 64 -3.74 2.82 -8.69
CA SER A 64 -3.71 3.36 -10.04
C SER A 64 -2.54 4.35 -10.24
N GLY A 65 -1.88 4.23 -11.38
CA GLY A 65 -0.73 5.07 -11.76
C GLY A 65 0.64 4.70 -11.16
N SER A 66 0.74 3.74 -10.22
CA SER A 66 2.04 3.36 -9.64
C SER A 66 2.59 2.06 -10.23
N SER A 67 3.83 2.09 -10.73
CA SER A 67 4.49 0.91 -11.30
C SER A 67 5.33 0.13 -10.29
N ALA A 68 5.43 0.60 -9.05
CA ALA A 68 6.31 0.08 -8.01
C ALA A 68 5.59 -0.06 -6.67
N GLY A 69 6.18 -0.82 -5.74
CA GLY A 69 5.86 -0.71 -4.32
C GLY A 69 6.18 0.68 -3.80
N PHE A 70 5.65 1.04 -2.63
CA PHE A 70 5.83 2.37 -2.08
C PHE A 70 5.84 2.40 -0.55
N LEU A 71 6.41 3.48 -0.04
CA LEU A 71 6.21 4.01 1.29
C LEU A 71 5.33 5.25 1.20
N ARG A 72 4.28 5.31 2.02
CA ARG A 72 3.41 6.46 2.18
C ARG A 72 3.38 6.89 3.63
N VAL A 73 3.56 8.17 3.87
CA VAL A 73 3.56 8.79 5.19
C VAL A 73 2.45 9.83 5.23
N ARG A 74 1.51 9.67 6.15
CA ARG A 74 0.49 10.68 6.46
C ARG A 74 0.83 11.29 7.81
N ALA A 75 1.08 12.60 7.82
CA ALA A 75 1.52 13.34 8.99
C ALA A 75 0.76 14.66 9.12
N PRO A 76 0.69 15.28 10.31
CA PRO A 76 0.20 16.64 10.47
C PRO A 76 0.93 17.61 9.55
N GLN A 77 0.24 18.65 9.07
CA GLN A 77 0.77 19.56 8.04
C GLN A 77 2.00 20.35 8.51
N GLU A 78 2.07 20.64 9.80
CA GLU A 78 3.18 21.32 10.47
C GLU A 78 4.42 20.43 10.73
N MET A 79 4.29 19.11 10.55
CA MET A 79 5.38 18.17 10.78
C MET A 79 6.30 18.08 9.56
N ASP A 80 7.61 18.23 9.77
CA ASP A 80 8.60 17.99 8.73
C ASP A 80 8.84 16.49 8.56
N VAL A 81 8.78 16.02 7.31
CA VAL A 81 9.03 14.61 6.94
C VAL A 81 10.21 14.56 5.99
N SER A 82 11.33 13.99 6.45
CA SER A 82 12.56 13.89 5.68
C SER A 82 13.16 12.49 5.68
N ILE A 83 13.84 12.14 4.58
CA ILE A 83 14.57 10.89 4.40
C ILE A 83 15.92 11.27 3.75
N PRO A 84 16.93 11.68 4.55
CA PRO A 84 18.20 12.19 4.02
C PRO A 84 18.96 11.16 3.19
N ASP A 85 18.94 9.90 3.63
CA ASP A 85 19.48 8.77 2.90
C ASP A 85 18.32 7.87 2.44
N ALA A 86 17.84 8.12 1.22
CA ALA A 86 16.64 7.50 0.66
C ALA A 86 16.91 6.07 0.13
N ILE A 87 17.67 5.27 0.87
CA ILE A 87 18.12 3.93 0.49
C ILE A 87 17.49 2.88 1.41
N GLY A 88 16.74 1.95 0.81
CA GLY A 88 16.23 0.77 1.49
C GLY A 88 16.93 -0.52 1.05
N TYR A 89 16.67 -1.59 1.78
CA TYR A 89 17.23 -2.92 1.49
C TYR A 89 16.15 -4.00 1.53
N LEU A 90 16.18 -4.90 0.55
CA LEU A 90 15.58 -6.23 0.65
C LEU A 90 16.69 -7.24 0.93
N THR A 91 16.54 -8.05 1.97
CA THR A 91 17.46 -9.15 2.28
C THR A 91 16.74 -10.46 2.03
N PRO A 92 16.95 -11.11 0.86
CA PRO A 92 16.41 -12.44 0.62
C PRO A 92 17.03 -13.45 1.60
N ASN A 93 16.31 -14.52 1.94
CA ASN A 93 16.76 -15.46 2.97
C ASN A 93 18.13 -16.14 2.69
N GLU A 94 18.55 -16.24 1.43
CA GLU A 94 19.75 -16.98 1.01
C GLU A 94 20.65 -16.20 0.05
N LEU A 95 20.41 -14.90 -0.14
CA LEU A 95 21.12 -14.07 -1.13
C LEU A 95 21.61 -12.76 -0.51
N ALA A 96 22.52 -12.10 -1.23
CA ALA A 96 23.01 -10.78 -0.85
C ALA A 96 21.86 -9.75 -0.78
N PRO A 97 21.96 -8.74 0.12
CA PRO A 97 21.00 -7.65 0.17
C PRO A 97 20.90 -6.90 -1.15
N ILE A 98 19.66 -6.63 -1.56
CA ILE A 98 19.31 -5.83 -2.73
C ILE A 98 19.02 -4.42 -2.26
N ARG A 99 19.86 -3.48 -2.67
CA ARG A 99 19.67 -2.05 -2.45
C ARG A 99 18.58 -1.51 -3.38
N PHE A 100 17.70 -0.65 -2.87
CA PHE A 100 16.75 0.11 -3.68
C PHE A 100 16.66 1.56 -3.20
N GLU A 101 16.13 2.43 -4.05
CA GLU A 101 16.02 3.86 -3.77
C GLU A 101 14.56 4.26 -3.57
N LEU A 102 14.33 5.26 -2.71
CA LEU A 102 13.02 5.87 -2.51
C LEU A 102 12.96 7.16 -3.31
N ARG A 103 12.13 7.18 -4.34
CA ARG A 103 11.87 8.38 -5.15
C ARG A 103 10.59 9.04 -4.67
N ARG A 104 10.69 10.27 -4.16
CA ARG A 104 9.50 11.08 -3.84
C ARG A 104 8.70 11.30 -5.12
N VAL A 105 7.42 10.98 -5.07
CA VAL A 105 6.48 11.24 -6.17
C VAL A 105 5.36 12.13 -5.69
N GLU A 106 4.92 13.05 -6.54
CA GLU A 106 3.66 13.74 -6.33
C GLU A 106 2.54 12.80 -6.81
N PRO A 107 1.60 12.38 -5.95
CA PRO A 107 0.51 11.54 -6.40
C PRO A 107 -0.32 12.28 -7.46
N TRP A 108 -0.49 11.71 -8.65
CA TRP A 108 -1.17 12.41 -9.76
C TRP A 108 -2.70 12.36 -9.63
N GLU A 109 -3.27 11.33 -8.99
CA GLU A 109 -4.70 11.00 -9.10
C GLU A 109 -5.57 11.33 -7.87
N GLU A 110 -5.00 11.65 -6.71
CA GLU A 110 -5.78 11.86 -5.47
C GLU A 110 -6.11 13.34 -5.17
N ARG A 111 -6.53 14.13 -6.16
CA ARG A 111 -6.85 15.57 -5.89
C ARG A 111 -7.95 15.74 -4.84
N PHE A 112 -9.02 14.94 -4.88
CA PHE A 112 -10.12 15.04 -3.91
C PHE A 112 -9.74 14.48 -2.53
N GLY A 113 -9.17 13.26 -2.48
CA GLY A 113 -8.71 12.65 -1.22
C GLY A 113 -7.67 13.52 -0.50
N ARG A 114 -6.69 14.07 -1.25
CA ARG A 114 -5.68 14.98 -0.69
C ARG A 114 -6.29 16.30 -0.21
N GLN A 115 -7.27 16.85 -0.91
CA GLN A 115 -7.97 18.05 -0.43
C GLN A 115 -8.70 17.80 0.89
N ILE A 116 -9.32 16.63 1.04
CA ILE A 116 -9.96 16.23 2.31
C ILE A 116 -8.90 16.13 3.42
N LEU A 117 -7.81 15.39 3.18
CA LEU A 117 -6.71 15.24 4.16
C LEU A 117 -6.12 16.60 4.54
N LYS A 118 -5.86 17.47 3.56
CA LYS A 118 -5.33 18.81 3.80
C LYS A 118 -6.29 19.67 4.62
N ARG A 119 -7.60 19.59 4.37
CA ARG A 119 -8.62 20.26 5.20
C ARG A 119 -8.67 19.72 6.63
N GLN A 120 -8.27 18.46 6.83
CA GLN A 120 -8.12 17.83 8.14
C GLN A 120 -6.75 18.09 8.78
N GLY A 121 -5.91 18.96 8.19
CA GLY A 121 -4.58 19.27 8.71
C GLY A 121 -3.55 18.16 8.49
N VAL A 122 -3.78 17.25 7.54
CA VAL A 122 -2.89 16.11 7.24
C VAL A 122 -2.27 16.27 5.85
N LEU A 123 -0.96 16.08 5.76
CA LEU A 123 -0.22 15.97 4.50
C LEU A 123 0.16 14.51 4.23
N GLU A 124 0.15 14.15 2.95
CA GLU A 124 0.61 12.85 2.47
C GLU A 124 1.91 12.99 1.67
N HIS A 125 2.91 12.22 2.06
CA HIS A 125 4.19 12.09 1.38
C HIS A 125 4.30 10.67 0.82
N ARG A 126 4.52 10.54 -0.48
CA ARG A 126 4.65 9.25 -1.15
C ARG A 126 6.02 9.08 -1.77
N PHE A 127 6.61 7.92 -1.55
CA PHE A 127 7.92 7.53 -2.04
C PHE A 127 7.81 6.17 -2.72
N GLU A 128 8.04 6.13 -4.03
CA GLU A 128 8.08 4.87 -4.77
C GLU A 128 9.44 4.20 -4.61
N PHE A 129 9.43 2.88 -4.52
CA PHE A 129 10.65 2.08 -4.49
C PHE A 129 11.15 1.91 -5.92
N SER A 130 12.10 2.76 -6.33
CA SER A 130 12.75 2.64 -7.63
C SER A 130 13.76 1.50 -7.63
N THR A 131 14.04 0.94 -8.81
CA THR A 131 15.05 -0.11 -9.03
C THR A 131 14.79 -1.46 -8.36
N LEU A 132 13.62 -1.66 -7.72
CA LEU A 132 13.25 -2.97 -7.21
C LEU A 132 13.06 -3.99 -8.35
N PRO A 133 13.70 -5.17 -8.29
CA PRO A 133 13.39 -6.25 -9.21
C PRO A 133 12.00 -6.84 -8.90
N PRO A 134 11.40 -7.59 -9.83
CA PRO A 134 10.21 -8.38 -9.54
C PRO A 134 10.42 -9.29 -8.32
N ILE A 135 9.50 -9.22 -7.36
CA ILE A 135 9.60 -9.95 -6.09
C ILE A 135 8.95 -11.32 -6.26
N ALA A 136 9.80 -12.31 -6.56
CA ALA A 136 9.45 -13.73 -6.65
C ALA A 136 10.06 -14.58 -5.51
N PHE A 137 10.68 -13.93 -4.53
CA PHE A 137 11.35 -14.55 -3.39
C PHE A 137 10.75 -14.03 -2.07
N SER A 138 11.18 -14.62 -0.96
CA SER A 138 10.88 -14.16 0.40
C SER A 138 12.13 -13.59 1.07
N GLY A 139 11.94 -12.79 2.11
CA GLY A 139 13.04 -12.14 2.80
C GLY A 139 12.58 -11.12 3.83
N THR A 140 13.44 -10.15 4.09
CA THR A 140 13.17 -9.03 4.99
C THR A 140 13.35 -7.69 4.27
N LEU A 141 12.41 -6.77 4.42
CA LEU A 141 12.46 -5.39 3.96
C LEU A 141 12.88 -4.49 5.12
N GLN A 142 13.96 -3.74 4.91
CA GLN A 142 14.40 -2.65 5.77
C GLN A 142 14.18 -1.32 5.05
N LEU A 143 13.37 -0.45 5.64
CA LEU A 143 13.17 0.92 5.14
C LEU A 143 14.37 1.81 5.53
N PRO A 144 14.68 2.86 4.76
CA PRO A 144 15.59 3.90 5.23
C PRO A 144 15.09 4.54 6.52
N THR A 145 15.99 5.17 7.25
CA THR A 145 15.61 5.99 8.40
C THR A 145 14.78 7.19 7.94
N ILE A 146 13.54 7.25 8.41
CA ILE A 146 12.67 8.41 8.24
C ILE A 146 12.81 9.32 9.46
N TYR A 147 12.84 10.62 9.24
CA TYR A 147 12.85 11.63 10.28
C TYR A 147 11.54 12.40 10.28
N LEU A 148 10.96 12.56 11.47
CA LEU A 148 9.80 13.40 11.74
C LEU A 148 10.22 14.51 12.70
N ASP A 149 10.14 15.77 12.27
CA ASP A 149 10.66 16.93 13.01
C ASP A 149 12.12 16.74 13.48
N GLY A 150 12.95 16.15 12.61
CA GLY A 150 14.35 15.85 12.91
C GLY A 150 14.57 14.65 13.84
N LEU A 151 13.52 13.95 14.28
CA LEU A 151 13.64 12.77 15.13
C LEU A 151 13.54 11.48 14.30
N ALA A 152 14.56 10.62 14.40
CA ALA A 152 14.57 9.33 13.71
C ALA A 152 13.40 8.44 14.15
N VAL A 153 12.70 7.86 13.19
CA VAL A 153 11.62 6.89 13.39
C VAL A 153 12.21 5.49 13.39
N ASP A 154 11.89 4.71 14.42
CA ASP A 154 12.19 3.29 14.45
C ASP A 154 11.16 2.55 13.59
N SER A 155 11.55 2.21 12.37
CA SER A 155 10.70 1.48 11.44
C SER A 155 10.89 -0.03 11.65
N PRO A 156 9.80 -0.81 11.69
CA PRO A 156 9.93 -2.24 11.89
C PRO A 156 10.60 -2.88 10.67
N SER A 157 11.32 -3.98 10.91
CA SER A 157 11.84 -4.82 9.84
C SER A 157 10.74 -5.75 9.37
N PHE A 158 10.35 -5.67 8.10
CA PHE A 158 9.20 -6.41 7.57
C PHE A 158 9.64 -7.73 6.96
N LYS A 159 9.17 -8.85 7.48
CA LYS A 159 9.24 -10.11 6.75
C LYS A 159 8.31 -10.05 5.56
N PHE A 160 8.72 -10.59 4.42
CA PHE A 160 7.87 -10.66 3.25
C PHE A 160 7.92 -12.01 2.56
N ASP A 161 6.78 -12.42 2.02
CA ASP A 161 6.61 -13.64 1.26
C ASP A 161 5.47 -13.47 0.25
N ARG A 162 5.54 -14.17 -0.89
CA ARG A 162 4.47 -14.15 -1.88
C ARG A 162 3.42 -15.20 -1.50
N ARG A 163 2.18 -14.76 -1.29
CA ARG A 163 1.04 -15.60 -0.92
C ARG A 163 0.02 -15.68 -2.02
N SER A 164 -0.69 -16.81 -2.08
CA SER A 164 -1.91 -16.94 -2.88
C SER A 164 -3.08 -16.32 -2.14
N TYR A 165 -3.99 -15.70 -2.90
CA TYR A 165 -5.25 -15.17 -2.40
C TYR A 165 -6.37 -15.59 -3.33
N ALA A 166 -7.49 -16.01 -2.75
CA ALA A 166 -8.75 -16.22 -3.45
C ALA A 166 -9.81 -15.37 -2.76
N GLY A 167 -10.57 -14.62 -3.55
CA GLY A 167 -11.56 -13.69 -3.03
C GLY A 167 -12.73 -13.50 -3.98
N ILE A 168 -13.65 -12.65 -3.55
CA ILE A 168 -14.84 -12.29 -4.30
C ILE A 168 -14.84 -10.77 -4.41
N ALA A 169 -14.69 -10.25 -5.63
CA ALA A 169 -14.71 -8.82 -5.88
C ALA A 169 -16.14 -8.38 -6.26
N PRO A 170 -16.71 -7.36 -5.61
CA PRO A 170 -17.89 -6.67 -6.12
C PRO A 170 -17.58 -5.99 -7.45
N LEU A 171 -18.55 -5.93 -8.37
CA LEU A 171 -18.42 -5.22 -9.65
C LEU A 171 -18.11 -3.71 -9.53
N ASN A 172 -18.34 -3.08 -8.38
CA ASN A 172 -18.25 -1.62 -8.17
C ASN A 172 -17.00 -1.21 -7.38
N CYS A 173 -15.93 -1.99 -7.48
CA CYS A 173 -14.69 -1.78 -6.73
C CYS A 173 -13.58 -1.20 -7.58
#